data_AF-C1C9K3-F1
#
_entry.id   AF-C1C9K3-F1
#
_cell.length_a   1.000
_cell.length_b   1.000
_cell.length_c   1.000
_cell.angle_alpha   90.00
_cell.angle_beta   90.00
_cell.angle_gamma   90.00
#
_symmetry.space_group_name_H-M   'P 1'
#
loop_
_entity.id
_entity.type
_entity.pdbx_description
1 polymer ?
#
loop_
_entity_poly.entity_id
_entity_poly.type
_entity_poly.pdbx_seq_one_letter_code
_entity_poly.pdbx_strand_id
1 'polypeptide(L)'
;MKKSSVSLILIGEGDETERKADQFASYFLIFPSSLYRMVEEIRENANRTHLEVEDIIKLGQFYGISHKAMLYRLRNDGYLDAEEIKNMDISVIETASRLGYDTSLYRPLSESKKETVLG
;
A
#
# COMPACT_ATOMS: atom_id res chain seq x y z
N MET A 1 -16.91 19.50 3.78
CA MET A 1 -16.09 18.30 4.10
C MET A 1 -14.91 18.24 3.14
N LYS A 2 -13.67 18.45 3.59
CA LYS A 2 -12.48 18.31 2.74
C LYS A 2 -12.24 16.81 2.51
N LYS A 3 -12.39 16.34 1.26
CA LYS A 3 -11.89 15.02 0.85
C LYS A 3 -10.38 15.03 1.07
N SER A 4 -9.90 14.32 2.08
CA SER A 4 -8.48 14.11 2.30
C SER A 4 -8.01 13.07 1.29
N SER A 5 -7.63 13.51 0.10
CA SER A 5 -7.00 12.64 -0.90
C SER A 5 -5.63 12.21 -0.36
N VAL A 6 -5.55 10.98 0.11
CA VAL A 6 -4.30 10.31 0.50
C VAL A 6 -3.39 10.27 -0.73
N SER A 7 -2.23 10.94 -0.62
CA SER A 7 -1.13 11.09 -1.60
C SER A 7 -1.53 11.33 -3.06
N LEU A 8 -1.17 12.51 -3.58
CA LEU A 8 -1.27 12.88 -5.00
C LEU A 8 -0.22 12.22 -5.90
N ILE A 9 0.66 11.37 -5.35
CA ILE A 9 1.69 10.68 -6.14
C ILE A 9 1.03 9.48 -6.83
N LEU A 10 0.91 9.55 -8.15
CA LEU A 10 0.50 8.47 -9.02
C LEU A 10 1.68 7.49 -9.13
N ILE A 11 1.52 6.26 -8.62
CA ILE A 11 2.56 5.22 -8.66
C ILE A 11 2.26 4.31 -9.85
N GLY A 12 3.27 4.01 -10.66
CA GLY A 12 3.13 3.20 -11.87
C GLY A 12 2.60 3.95 -13.07
N GLU A 13 2.58 5.28 -13.01
CA GLU A 13 2.22 6.16 -14.13
C GLU A 13 3.49 6.88 -14.66
N GLY A 14 3.32 7.81 -15.59
CA GLY A 14 4.46 8.54 -16.16
C GLY A 14 5.16 7.82 -17.31
N ASP A 15 6.39 8.21 -17.61
CA ASP A 15 7.21 7.60 -18.67
C ASP A 15 7.79 6.23 -18.28
N GLU A 16 8.51 5.57 -19.19
CA GLU A 16 9.07 4.24 -18.93
C GLU A 16 10.11 4.26 -17.79
N THR A 17 10.88 5.34 -17.67
CA THR A 17 11.89 5.52 -16.63
C THR A 17 11.23 5.69 -15.27
N GLU A 18 10.19 6.52 -15.17
CA GLU A 18 9.39 6.72 -13.95
C GLU A 18 8.77 5.40 -13.49
N ARG A 19 8.14 4.64 -14.41
CA ARG A 19 7.56 3.33 -14.08
C ARG A 19 8.58 2.30 -13.62
N LYS A 20 9.78 2.29 -14.23
CA LYS A 20 10.89 1.43 -13.78
C LYS A 20 11.42 1.85 -12.41
N ALA A 21 11.45 3.14 -12.13
CA ALA A 21 11.85 3.67 -10.82
C ALA A 21 10.84 3.26 -9.72
N ASP A 22 9.55 3.36 -9.99
CA ASP A 22 8.49 2.90 -9.09
C ASP A 22 8.57 1.38 -8.86
N GLN A 23 8.80 0.60 -9.92
CA GLN A 23 9.00 -0.84 -9.81
C GLN A 23 10.23 -1.12 -8.94
N PHE A 24 11.37 -0.50 -9.22
CA PHE A 24 12.58 -0.67 -8.42
C PHE A 24 12.34 -0.34 -6.95
N ALA A 25 11.71 0.80 -6.64
CA ALA A 25 11.39 1.19 -5.28
C ALA A 25 10.48 0.16 -4.57
N SER A 26 9.50 -0.40 -5.27
CA SER A 26 8.62 -1.43 -4.71
C SER A 26 9.38 -2.72 -4.36
N TYR A 27 10.39 -3.12 -5.14
CA TYR A 27 11.25 -4.29 -4.86
C TYR A 27 12.30 -4.01 -3.79
N PHE A 28 12.72 -2.75 -3.66
CA PHE A 28 13.63 -2.33 -2.60
C PHE A 28 12.94 -2.30 -1.23
N LEU A 29 11.71 -1.77 -1.16
CA LEU A 29 10.95 -1.66 0.09
C LEU A 29 10.31 -2.99 0.53
N ILE A 30 9.92 -3.84 -0.44
CA ILE A 30 9.15 -5.06 -0.19
C ILE A 30 9.91 -6.25 -0.73
N PHE A 31 10.59 -6.98 0.15
CA PHE A 31 11.39 -8.14 -0.24
C PHE A 31 10.49 -9.26 -0.80
N PRO A 32 10.76 -9.76 -2.03
CA PRO A 32 9.88 -10.73 -2.71
C PRO A 32 9.61 -12.02 -1.92
N SER A 33 10.64 -12.59 -1.29
CA SER A 33 10.52 -13.83 -0.52
C SER A 33 9.66 -13.65 0.74
N SER A 34 9.80 -12.51 1.41
CA SER A 34 8.97 -12.17 2.57
C SER A 34 7.52 -11.96 2.16
N LEU A 35 7.28 -11.27 1.05
CA LEU A 35 5.93 -11.00 0.57
C LEU A 35 5.22 -12.31 0.20
N TYR A 36 5.89 -13.17 -0.57
CA TYR A 36 5.38 -14.48 -0.94
C TYR A 36 4.97 -15.30 0.30
N ARG A 37 5.87 -15.43 1.27
CA ARG A 37 5.59 -16.15 2.52
C ARG A 37 4.36 -15.58 3.24
N MET A 38 4.27 -14.26 3.40
CA MET A 38 3.15 -13.64 4.11
C MET A 38 1.82 -13.84 3.38
N VAL A 39 1.80 -13.75 2.05
CA VAL A 39 0.58 -13.98 1.26
C VAL A 39 0.11 -15.42 1.40
N GLU A 40 1.02 -16.39 1.33
CA GLU A 40 0.67 -17.81 1.50
C GLU A 40 0.18 -18.09 2.93
N GLU A 41 0.85 -17.54 3.96
CA GLU A 41 0.39 -17.66 5.36
C GLU A 41 -1.02 -17.09 5.55
N ILE A 42 -1.36 -15.97 4.90
CA ILE A 42 -2.71 -15.40 4.95
C ILE A 42 -3.72 -16.35 4.30
N ARG A 43 -3.40 -16.89 3.12
CA ARG A 43 -4.27 -17.80 2.37
C ARG A 43 -4.55 -19.08 3.13
N GLU A 44 -3.52 -19.67 3.72
CA GLU A 44 -3.61 -20.89 4.55
C GLU A 44 -4.46 -20.64 5.79
N ASN A 45 -4.18 -19.57 6.54
CA ASN A 45 -4.88 -19.28 7.80
C ASN A 45 -6.36 -18.92 7.59
N ALA A 46 -6.68 -18.22 6.50
CA ALA A 46 -8.05 -17.83 6.19
C ALA A 46 -8.79 -18.85 5.31
N ASN A 47 -8.11 -19.94 4.90
CA ASN A 47 -8.63 -20.94 3.96
C ASN A 47 -9.28 -20.32 2.71
N ARG A 48 -8.61 -19.31 2.12
CA ARG A 48 -9.06 -18.59 0.91
C ARG A 48 -7.88 -18.24 0.00
N THR A 49 -8.18 -17.99 -1.27
CA THR A 49 -7.17 -17.68 -2.30
C THR A 49 -6.99 -16.19 -2.57
N HIS A 50 -8.06 -15.39 -2.43
CA HIS A 50 -8.04 -13.94 -2.64
C HIS A 50 -7.58 -13.21 -1.38
N LEU A 51 -7.04 -12.00 -1.53
CA LEU A 51 -6.70 -11.11 -0.42
C LEU A 51 -7.85 -10.14 -0.15
N GLU A 52 -8.08 -9.80 1.12
CA GLU A 52 -9.06 -8.80 1.52
C GLU A 52 -8.36 -7.48 1.88
N VAL A 53 -9.12 -6.38 1.97
CA VAL A 53 -8.55 -5.05 2.27
C VAL A 53 -7.83 -5.03 3.62
N GLU A 54 -8.30 -5.79 4.61
CA GLU A 54 -7.66 -5.97 5.90
C GLU A 54 -6.25 -6.58 5.78
N ASP A 55 -6.06 -7.52 4.85
CA ASP A 55 -4.75 -8.15 4.61
C ASP A 55 -3.77 -7.15 4.02
N ILE A 56 -4.23 -6.35 3.05
CA ILE A 56 -3.42 -5.33 2.39
C ILE A 56 -3.01 -4.26 3.40
N ILE A 57 -3.91 -3.87 4.30
CA ILE A 57 -3.59 -2.96 5.40
C ILE A 57 -2.55 -3.59 6.32
N LYS A 58 -2.71 -4.85 6.73
CA LYS A 58 -1.74 -5.55 7.59
C LYS A 58 -0.36 -5.62 6.93
N LEU A 59 -0.30 -5.96 5.64
CA LEU A 59 0.94 -6.01 4.86
C LEU A 59 1.59 -4.62 4.76
N GLY A 60 0.81 -3.59 4.41
CA GLY A 60 1.31 -2.21 4.32
C GLY A 60 1.85 -1.70 5.65
N GLN A 61 1.16 -2.01 6.76
CA GLN A 61 1.60 -1.68 8.11
C GLN A 61 2.89 -2.44 8.50
N PHE A 62 3.00 -3.72 8.14
CA PHE A 62 4.20 -4.53 8.39
C PHE A 62 5.43 -3.97 7.67
N TYR A 63 5.29 -3.59 6.39
CA TYR A 63 6.39 -3.00 5.61
C TYR A 63 6.59 -1.50 5.88
N GLY A 64 5.67 -0.84 6.58
CA GLY A 64 5.73 0.61 6.84
C GLY A 64 5.52 1.46 5.57
N ILE A 65 4.73 0.97 4.61
CA ILE A 65 4.48 1.65 3.34
C ILE A 65 3.01 2.05 3.18
N SER A 66 2.74 3.03 2.32
CA SER A 66 1.36 3.43 2.02
C SER A 66 0.53 2.29 1.40
N HIS A 67 -0.79 2.33 1.62
CA HIS A 67 -1.74 1.36 1.03
C HIS A 67 -1.64 1.27 -0.49
N LYS A 68 -1.50 2.42 -1.16
CA LYS A 68 -1.33 2.50 -2.63
C LYS A 68 -0.05 1.83 -3.11
N ALA A 69 1.07 2.02 -2.40
CA ALA A 69 2.32 1.33 -2.72
C ALA A 69 2.19 -0.18 -2.56
N MET A 70 1.42 -0.63 -1.55
CA MET A 70 1.15 -2.05 -1.36
C MET A 70 0.29 -2.65 -2.49
N LEU A 71 -0.78 -1.95 -2.89
CA LEU A 71 -1.61 -2.34 -4.03
C LEU A 71 -0.80 -2.42 -5.34
N TYR A 72 0.04 -1.41 -5.60
CA TYR A 72 0.93 -1.40 -6.77
C TYR A 72 1.83 -2.64 -6.79
N ARG A 73 2.45 -2.97 -5.65
CA ARG A 73 3.31 -4.14 -5.54
C ARG A 73 2.56 -5.46 -5.79
N LEU A 74 1.43 -5.65 -5.10
CA LEU A 74 0.65 -6.88 -5.19
C LEU A 74 0.09 -7.10 -6.61
N ARG A 75 -0.30 -6.03 -7.29
CA ARG A 75 -0.71 -6.06 -8.69
C ARG A 75 0.42 -6.51 -9.61
N ASN A 76 1.60 -5.92 -9.46
CA ASN A 76 2.75 -6.21 -10.32
C ASN A 76 3.24 -7.65 -10.18
N ASP A 77 3.11 -8.24 -8.99
CA ASP A 77 3.47 -9.64 -8.74
C ASP A 77 2.31 -10.62 -9.03
N GLY A 78 1.15 -10.13 -9.49
CA GLY A 78 0.01 -10.96 -9.91
C GLY A 78 -0.83 -11.52 -8.77
N TYR A 79 -0.72 -10.98 -7.56
CA TYR A 79 -1.58 -11.37 -6.42
C TYR A 79 -2.97 -10.73 -6.45
N LEU A 80 -3.10 -9.62 -7.18
CA LEU A 80 -4.35 -8.87 -7.35
C LEU A 80 -4.55 -8.49 -8.81
N ASP A 81 -5.78 -8.56 -9.28
CA ASP A 81 -6.18 -8.02 -10.57
C ASP A 81 -6.69 -6.57 -10.48
N ALA A 82 -6.94 -5.95 -11.64
CA ALA A 82 -7.36 -4.56 -11.71
C ALA A 82 -8.81 -4.34 -11.23
N GLU A 83 -9.65 -5.36 -11.17
CA GLU A 83 -11.02 -5.29 -10.68
C GLU A 83 -11.05 -5.37 -9.15
N GLU A 84 -10.25 -6.27 -8.56
CA GLU A 84 -10.07 -6.41 -7.11
C GLU A 84 -9.60 -5.09 -6.48
N ILE A 85 -8.62 -4.43 -7.10
CA ILE A 85 -8.05 -3.17 -6.60
C ILE A 85 -9.08 -2.05 -6.47
N LYS A 86 -10.07 -1.96 -7.38
CA LYS A 86 -11.05 -0.85 -7.40
C LYS A 86 -11.83 -0.73 -6.10
N ASN A 87 -12.11 -1.86 -5.46
CA ASN A 87 -12.89 -1.90 -4.22
C ASN A 87 -12.00 -1.80 -2.97
N MET A 88 -10.69 -1.98 -3.11
CA MET A 88 -9.73 -2.04 -1.99
C MET A 88 -9.17 -0.68 -1.56
N ASP A 89 -9.40 0.39 -2.32
CA ASP A 89 -8.92 1.75 -1.97
C ASP A 89 -9.97 2.55 -1.16
N ILE A 90 -11.10 1.93 -0.82
CA ILE A 90 -12.22 2.58 -0.12
C ILE A 90 -12.07 2.39 1.39
N SER A 91 -12.33 3.46 2.17
CA SER A 91 -12.39 3.44 3.63
C SER A 91 -11.15 2.88 4.36
N VAL A 92 -9.97 2.91 3.72
CA VAL A 92 -8.70 2.37 4.26
C VAL A 92 -8.39 2.91 5.66
N ILE A 93 -8.59 4.21 5.90
CA ILE A 93 -8.33 4.84 7.21
C ILE A 93 -9.26 4.29 8.30
N GLU A 94 -10.54 4.11 7.97
CA GLU A 94 -11.55 3.59 8.89
C GLU A 94 -11.27 2.12 9.21
N THR A 95 -10.97 1.31 8.19
CA THR A 95 -10.60 -0.10 8.36
C THR A 95 -9.32 -0.24 9.19
N ALA A 96 -8.28 0.54 8.89
CA ALA A 96 -7.04 0.51 9.67
C ALA A 96 -7.27 0.90 11.13
N SER A 97 -8.08 1.93 11.38
CA SER A 97 -8.46 2.32 12.74
C SER A 97 -9.23 1.22 13.47
N ARG A 98 -10.16 0.53 12.78
CA ARG A 98 -10.93 -0.60 13.34
C ARG A 98 -10.04 -1.81 13.68
N LEU A 99 -8.97 -2.02 12.91
CA LEU A 99 -7.95 -3.03 13.16
C LEU A 99 -6.97 -2.65 14.29
N GLY A 100 -7.07 -1.43 14.83
CA GLY A 100 -6.21 -0.95 15.92
C GLY A 100 -4.88 -0.34 15.47
N TYR A 101 -4.71 -0.05 14.18
CA TYR A 101 -3.50 0.60 13.67
C TYR A 101 -3.52 2.12 13.88
N ASP A 102 -2.32 2.68 14.04
CA ASP A 102 -2.15 4.13 13.93
C ASP A 102 -2.43 4.58 12.49
N THR A 103 -3.27 5.60 12.35
CA THR A 103 -3.68 6.12 11.03
C THR A 103 -2.76 7.22 10.51
N SER A 104 -1.69 7.56 11.24
CA SER A 104 -0.70 8.55 10.81
C SER A 104 -0.09 8.23 9.43
N LEU A 105 0.08 6.94 9.11
CA LEU A 105 0.57 6.45 7.81
C LEU A 105 -0.27 6.92 6.61
N TYR A 106 -1.54 7.25 6.83
CA TYR A 106 -2.47 7.70 5.79
C TYR A 106 -2.73 9.21 5.81
N ARG A 107 -2.09 9.94 6.73
CA ARG A 107 -2.32 11.37 6.93
C ARG A 107 -1.08 12.18 6.57
N PRO A 108 -1.24 13.38 5.99
CA PRO A 108 -0.12 14.29 5.82
C PRO A 108 0.54 14.59 7.17
N LEU A 109 1.85 14.79 7.15
CA LEU A 109 2.57 15.31 8.31
C LEU A 109 2.01 16.70 8.69
N SER A 110 1.90 16.95 9.99
CA SER A 110 1.56 18.29 10.50
C SER A 110 2.62 19.30 10.06
N GLU A 111 2.23 20.56 9.82
CA GLU A 111 3.16 21.62 9.37
C GLU A 111 4.42 21.73 10.26
N SER A 112 4.28 21.52 11.57
CA SER A 112 5.38 21.55 12.54
C SER A 112 6.41 20.42 12.39
N LYS A 113 6.09 19.37 11.63
CA LYS A 113 6.96 18.21 11.37
C LYS A 113 7.44 18.16 9.92
N LYS A 114 7.09 19.15 9.10
CA LYS A 114 7.55 19.24 7.72
C LYS A 114 8.93 19.88 7.70
N GLU A 115 9.93 19.08 7.36
CA GLU A 115 11.26 19.60 7.04
C GLU A 115 11.24 20.22 5.65
N THR A 116 11.75 21.45 5.52
CA THR A 116 11.94 22.10 4.23
C THR A 116 13.35 21.83 3.75
N VAL A 117 13.49 21.10 2.65
CA VAL A 117 14.79 20.90 2.00
C VAL A 117 15.10 22.09 1.10
N LEU A 118 16.23 22.74 1.36
CA LEU A 118 16.83 23.72 0.46
C LEU A 118 17.58 22.93 -0.62
N GLY A 119 16.82 22.50 -1.64
CA GLY A 119 17.40 21.86 -2.83
C GLY A 119 18.30 22.80 -3.60
#